data_AF-A0A6L3MPE2-F1
#
_entry.id   AF-A0A6L3MPE2-F1
#
_cell.length_a   1.000
_cell.length_b   1.000
_cell.length_c   1.000
_cell.angle_alpha   90.00
_cell.angle_beta   90.00
_cell.angle_gamma   90.00
#
_symmetry.space_group_name_H-M   'P 1'
#
loop_
_entity.id
_entity.type
_entity.pdbx_description
1 polymer ?
#
loop_
_entity_poly.entity_id
_entity_poly.type
_entity_poly.pdbx_seq_one_letter_code
_entity_poly.pdbx_strand_id
1 'polypeptide(L)'
;MKAPELREASPQAALQLLGLLQRDARFIDFVQEDIAGYTDADIGAAARLVHDGCRAALREHFTIVPVRDEAEGSRVTLPAGFDATAVRVTGNVVGAAPFTGTVSHRGWRVSDVRLPKLTGSHDASVIAPAEVEL
;
A
#
# COMPACT_ATOMS: atom_id res chain seq x y z
N MET A 1 22.86 -15.39 -17.74
CA MET A 1 22.02 -14.27 -17.24
C MET A 1 22.47 -14.01 -15.81
N LYS A 2 22.93 -12.80 -15.47
CA LYS A 2 23.38 -12.48 -14.10
C LYS A 2 22.15 -12.51 -13.19
N ALA A 3 22.22 -13.24 -12.07
CA ALA A 3 21.12 -13.22 -11.09
C ALA A 3 20.86 -11.76 -10.68
N PRO A 4 19.59 -11.34 -10.54
CA PRO A 4 19.28 -9.98 -10.10
C PRO A 4 19.96 -9.75 -8.75
N GLU A 5 20.77 -8.69 -8.67
CA GLU A 5 21.37 -8.26 -7.41
C GLU A 5 20.26 -7.81 -6.46
N LEU A 6 20.14 -8.50 -5.33
CA LEU A 6 19.25 -8.10 -4.24
C LEU A 6 19.77 -6.78 -3.67
N ARG A 7 18.94 -5.74 -3.72
CA ARG A 7 19.23 -4.44 -3.11
C ARG A 7 18.34 -4.28 -1.88
N GLU A 8 18.95 -4.06 -0.72
CA GLU A 8 18.20 -3.69 0.47
C GLU A 8 17.66 -2.26 0.29
N ALA A 9 16.35 -2.08 0.46
CA ALA A 9 15.78 -0.75 0.57
C ALA A 9 16.22 -0.12 1.89
N SER A 10 16.50 1.18 1.90
CA SER A 10 16.76 1.90 3.16
C SER A 10 15.57 1.71 4.11
N PRO A 11 15.77 1.13 5.32
CA PRO A 11 14.67 0.93 6.26
C PRO A 11 13.97 2.23 6.67
N GLN A 12 14.67 3.36 6.58
CA GLN A 12 14.17 4.66 7.01
C GLN A 12 12.89 5.08 6.28
N ALA A 13 12.77 4.82 4.98
CA ALA A 13 11.56 5.19 4.23
C ALA A 13 10.34 4.34 4.66
N ALA A 14 10.57 3.07 4.99
CA ALA A 14 9.53 2.18 5.49
C ALA A 14 9.09 2.58 6.91
N LEU A 15 10.07 2.84 7.80
CA LEU A 15 9.81 3.31 9.16
C LEU A 15 9.09 4.67 9.16
N GLN A 16 9.46 5.56 8.26
CA GLN A 16 8.77 6.85 8.09
C GLN A 16 7.30 6.65 7.70
N LEU A 17 7.02 5.81 6.70
CA LEU A 17 5.63 5.51 6.32
C LEU A 17 4.84 4.90 7.49
N LEU A 18 5.47 4.00 8.23
CA LEU A 18 4.86 3.36 9.40
C LEU A 18 4.53 4.38 10.50
N GLY A 19 5.43 5.35 10.75
CA GLY A 19 5.19 6.47 11.67
C GLY A 19 4.07 7.40 11.22
N LEU A 20 3.94 7.69 9.92
CA LEU A 20 2.81 8.48 9.39
C LEU A 20 1.48 7.76 9.63
N LEU A 21 1.42 6.46 9.30
CA LEU A 21 0.21 5.66 9.51
C LEU A 21 -0.13 5.50 11.00
N GLN A 22 0.87 5.35 11.87
CA GLN A 22 0.61 5.28 13.31
C GLN A 22 0.09 6.61 13.85
N ARG A 23 0.74 7.72 13.53
CA ARG A 23 0.37 9.06 14.00
C ARG A 23 -1.03 9.47 13.54
N ASP A 24 -1.34 9.25 12.27
CA ASP A 24 -2.56 9.79 11.66
C ASP A 24 -3.74 8.81 11.71
N ALA A 25 -3.48 7.53 11.98
CA ALA A 25 -4.51 6.48 11.91
C ALA A 25 -4.50 5.46 13.05
N ARG A 26 -3.54 5.52 13.99
CA ARG A 26 -3.34 4.50 15.04
C ARG A 26 -3.20 3.08 14.46
N PHE A 27 -2.56 2.99 13.29
CA PHE A 27 -2.52 1.75 12.52
C PHE A 27 -1.92 0.58 13.30
N ILE A 28 -0.79 0.80 13.99
CA ILE A 28 -0.09 -0.25 14.74
C ILE A 28 -0.92 -0.69 15.94
N ASP A 29 -1.47 0.26 16.69
CA ASP A 29 -2.36 -0.05 17.83
C ASP A 29 -3.50 -0.97 17.37
N PHE A 30 -4.16 -0.61 16.26
CA PHE A 30 -5.30 -1.34 15.75
C PHE A 30 -4.95 -2.76 15.29
N VAL A 31 -3.83 -2.96 14.59
CA VAL A 31 -3.46 -4.30 14.08
C VAL A 31 -2.84 -5.20 15.15
N GLN A 32 -2.29 -4.62 16.22
CA GLN A 32 -1.73 -5.37 17.35
C GLN A 32 -2.79 -5.75 18.39
N GLU A 33 -3.92 -5.06 18.41
CA GLU A 33 -5.03 -5.36 19.31
C GLU A 33 -5.62 -6.75 19.03
N ASP A 34 -5.82 -7.57 20.08
CA ASP A 34 -6.51 -8.84 19.95
C ASP A 34 -8.02 -8.60 19.93
N ILE A 35 -8.59 -8.67 18.73
CA ILE A 35 -10.00 -8.35 18.53
C ILE A 35 -10.96 -9.54 18.68
N ALA A 36 -10.48 -10.73 19.04
CA ALA A 36 -11.29 -11.95 19.05
C ALA A 36 -12.52 -11.87 19.97
N GLY A 37 -12.46 -11.04 21.01
CA GLY A 37 -13.54 -10.85 21.99
C GLY A 37 -14.49 -9.68 21.69
N TYR A 38 -14.22 -8.85 20.69
CA TYR A 38 -15.07 -7.68 20.39
C TYR A 38 -16.29 -8.05 19.57
N THR A 39 -17.33 -7.21 19.68
CA THR A 39 -18.48 -7.32 18.81
C THR A 39 -18.18 -6.74 17.42
N ASP A 40 -18.92 -7.18 16.41
CA ASP A 40 -18.85 -6.59 15.06
C ASP A 40 -19.11 -5.07 15.06
N ALA A 41 -19.94 -4.59 16.00
CA ALA A 41 -20.23 -3.16 16.13
C ALA A 41 -19.01 -2.38 16.63
N ASP A 42 -18.31 -2.89 17.64
CA ASP A 42 -17.09 -2.26 18.18
C ASP A 42 -15.96 -2.30 17.17
N ILE A 43 -15.76 -3.47 16.52
CA ILE A 43 -14.79 -3.63 15.43
C ILE A 43 -15.12 -2.66 14.29
N GLY A 44 -16.39 -2.58 13.89
CA GLY A 44 -16.84 -1.69 12.83
C GLY A 44 -16.60 -0.21 13.15
N ALA A 45 -16.79 0.21 14.40
CA ALA A 45 -16.52 1.58 14.84
C ALA A 45 -15.01 1.90 14.78
N ALA A 46 -14.18 1.03 15.36
CA ALA A 46 -12.72 1.20 15.35
C ALA A 46 -12.13 1.15 13.93
N ALA A 47 -12.57 0.19 13.12
CA ALA A 47 -12.09 0.01 11.74
C ALA A 47 -12.40 1.23 10.87
N ARG A 48 -13.57 1.88 11.04
CA ARG A 48 -13.91 3.10 10.29
C ARG A 48 -12.97 4.26 10.63
N LEU A 49 -12.68 4.47 11.91
CA LEU A 49 -11.74 5.50 12.36
C LEU A 49 -10.35 5.29 11.76
N VAL A 50 -9.81 4.08 11.89
CA VAL A 50 -8.48 3.72 11.39
C VAL A 50 -8.42 3.76 9.87
N HIS A 51 -9.47 3.30 9.19
CA HIS A 51 -9.59 3.36 7.74
C HIS A 51 -9.55 4.81 7.24
N ASP A 52 -10.33 5.70 7.86
CA ASP A 52 -10.39 7.10 7.45
C ASP A 52 -9.06 7.82 7.70
N GLY A 53 -8.40 7.55 8.82
CA GLY A 53 -7.04 8.04 9.11
C GLY A 53 -6.02 7.54 8.07
N CYS A 54 -5.98 6.22 7.80
CA CYS A 54 -5.08 5.64 6.81
C CYS A 54 -5.31 6.25 5.42
N ARG A 55 -6.58 6.41 5.05
CA ARG A 55 -6.98 7.00 3.76
C ARG A 55 -6.52 8.46 3.66
N ALA A 56 -6.65 9.24 4.73
CA ALA A 56 -6.19 10.62 4.78
C ALA A 56 -4.67 10.70 4.64
N ALA A 57 -3.92 9.94 5.45
CA ALA A 57 -2.46 9.88 5.42
C ALA A 57 -1.92 9.50 4.03
N LEU A 58 -2.50 8.48 3.40
CA LEU A 58 -2.09 8.06 2.05
C LEU A 58 -2.36 9.16 1.01
N ARG A 59 -3.49 9.87 1.08
CA ARG A 59 -3.83 10.94 0.14
C ARG A 59 -2.98 12.19 0.34
N GLU A 60 -2.61 12.49 1.58
CA GLU A 60 -1.74 13.60 1.88
C GLU A 60 -0.36 13.40 1.23
N HIS A 61 0.21 12.21 1.41
CA HIS A 61 1.60 11.93 1.03
C HIS A 61 1.79 11.29 -0.34
N PHE A 62 0.74 10.76 -0.98
CA PHE A 62 0.86 10.07 -2.28
C PHE A 62 -0.24 10.48 -3.24
N THR A 63 0.10 10.51 -4.53
CA THR A 63 -0.90 10.46 -5.60
C THR A 63 -0.95 9.03 -6.10
N ILE A 64 -2.02 8.30 -5.73
CA ILE A 64 -2.21 6.90 -6.11
C ILE A 64 -3.25 6.84 -7.24
N VAL A 65 -2.84 6.30 -8.38
CA VAL A 65 -3.62 6.19 -9.61
C VAL A 65 -3.69 4.73 -10.06
N PRO A 66 -4.69 4.34 -10.85
CA PRO A 66 -4.72 3.00 -11.41
C PRO A 66 -3.56 2.78 -12.40
N VAL A 67 -3.11 1.53 -12.54
CA VAL A 67 -2.16 1.17 -13.61
C VAL A 67 -2.86 1.12 -14.96
N ARG A 68 -4.14 0.73 -14.97
CA ARG A 68 -4.99 0.61 -16.16
C ARG A 68 -6.19 1.56 -16.06
N ASP A 69 -6.40 2.37 -17.09
CA ASP A 69 -7.50 3.33 -17.11
C ASP A 69 -8.85 2.68 -17.36
N GLU A 70 -8.87 1.54 -18.04
CA GLU A 70 -10.10 0.78 -18.30
C GLU A 70 -10.75 0.31 -17.00
N ALA A 71 -12.09 0.34 -16.95
CA ALA A 71 -12.84 -0.10 -15.78
C ALA A 71 -12.65 -1.61 -15.54
N GLU A 72 -12.75 -2.03 -14.28
CA GLU A 72 -12.87 -3.44 -13.95
C GLU A 72 -14.11 -4.03 -14.64
N GLY A 73 -13.97 -5.23 -15.21
CA GLY A 73 -14.98 -5.84 -16.09
C GLY A 73 -14.82 -5.49 -17.57
N SER A 74 -13.95 -4.54 -17.95
CA SER A 74 -13.71 -4.19 -19.36
C SER A 74 -12.89 -5.26 -20.06
N ARG A 75 -13.26 -5.59 -21.31
CA ARG A 75 -12.48 -6.46 -22.18
C ARG A 75 -11.28 -5.70 -22.74
N VAL A 76 -10.09 -6.28 -22.63
CA VAL A 76 -8.83 -5.70 -23.12
C VAL A 76 -8.01 -6.75 -23.86
N THR A 77 -7.15 -6.27 -24.76
CA THR A 77 -6.13 -7.10 -25.41
C THR A 77 -4.75 -6.57 -25.01
N LEU A 78 -3.96 -7.41 -24.36
CA LEU A 78 -2.57 -7.15 -24.04
C LEU A 78 -1.71 -7.55 -25.25
N PRO A 79 -0.99 -6.61 -25.88
CA PRO A 79 -0.14 -6.93 -27.03
C PRO A 79 1.10 -7.74 -26.63
N ALA A 80 1.79 -8.31 -27.61
CA ALA A 80 3.13 -8.84 -27.39
C ALA A 80 4.06 -7.75 -26.83
N GLY A 81 4.85 -8.08 -25.82
CA GLY A 81 5.74 -7.12 -25.16
C GLY A 81 5.06 -6.18 -24.15
N PHE A 82 3.84 -6.50 -23.69
CA PHE A 82 3.23 -5.75 -22.58
C PHE A 82 4.12 -5.75 -21.33
N ASP A 83 4.02 -4.71 -20.51
CA ASP A 83 4.81 -4.57 -19.28
C ASP A 83 4.35 -5.57 -18.21
N ALA A 84 5.07 -6.69 -18.11
CA ALA A 84 4.83 -7.74 -17.13
C ALA A 84 5.18 -7.34 -15.68
N THR A 85 5.81 -6.18 -15.46
CA THR A 85 6.03 -5.64 -14.11
C THR A 85 4.81 -4.85 -13.61
N ALA A 86 4.03 -4.28 -14.53
CA ALA A 86 2.84 -3.50 -14.21
C ALA A 86 1.53 -4.29 -14.36
N VAL A 87 1.50 -5.30 -15.25
CA VAL A 87 0.30 -6.09 -15.55
C VAL A 87 0.58 -7.57 -15.35
N ARG A 88 -0.23 -8.23 -14.53
CA ARG A 88 -0.18 -9.67 -14.32
C ARG A 88 -1.34 -10.35 -15.04
N VAL A 89 -1.03 -11.32 -15.91
CA VAL A 89 -2.04 -12.19 -16.53
C VAL A 89 -2.39 -13.32 -15.56
N THR A 90 -3.68 -13.57 -15.34
CA THR A 90 -4.18 -14.59 -14.41
C THR A 90 -5.12 -15.55 -15.13
N GLY A 91 -5.23 -16.79 -14.62
CA GLY A 91 -6.04 -17.85 -15.21
C GLY A 91 -5.20 -18.86 -16.00
N ASN A 92 -5.83 -19.60 -16.91
CA ASN A 92 -5.13 -20.58 -17.77
C ASN A 92 -4.42 -19.86 -18.91
N VAL A 93 -3.22 -19.35 -18.64
CA VAL A 93 -2.39 -18.66 -19.63
C VAL A 93 -1.66 -19.69 -20.48
N VAL A 94 -2.10 -19.84 -21.73
CA VAL A 94 -1.47 -20.72 -22.72
C VAL A 94 -1.05 -19.89 -23.94
N GLY A 95 0.08 -20.25 -24.54
CA GLY A 95 0.63 -19.56 -25.72
C GLY A 95 1.34 -18.25 -25.39
N ALA A 96 1.52 -17.43 -26.42
CA ALA A 96 2.14 -16.12 -26.33
C ALA A 96 1.13 -15.01 -26.59
N ALA A 97 1.43 -13.80 -26.10
CA ALA A 97 0.65 -12.62 -26.39
C ALA A 97 0.51 -12.40 -27.93
N PRO A 98 -0.60 -11.83 -28.42
CA PRO A 98 -1.57 -11.05 -27.66
C PRO A 98 -2.53 -11.89 -26.80
N PHE A 99 -2.77 -11.44 -25.56
CA PHE A 99 -3.76 -12.04 -24.66
C PHE A 99 -5.02 -11.20 -24.64
N THR A 100 -6.19 -11.83 -24.79
CA THR A 100 -7.47 -11.12 -24.62
C THR A 100 -8.17 -11.64 -23.38
N GLY A 101 -8.58 -10.72 -22.52
CA GLY A 101 -9.24 -11.03 -21.26
C GLY A 101 -10.01 -9.84 -20.72
N THR A 102 -10.37 -9.93 -19.44
CA THR A 102 -11.12 -8.89 -18.73
C THR A 102 -10.25 -8.32 -17.62
N VAL A 103 -10.28 -6.99 -17.44
CA VAL A 103 -9.61 -6.34 -16.31
C VAL A 103 -10.32 -6.75 -15.02
N SER A 104 -9.68 -7.58 -14.20
CA SER A 104 -10.21 -8.00 -12.90
C SER A 104 -9.92 -6.98 -11.79
N HIS A 105 -8.72 -6.39 -11.81
CA HIS A 105 -8.31 -5.32 -10.93
C HIS A 105 -7.40 -4.37 -11.70
N ARG A 106 -7.59 -3.05 -11.53
CA ARG A 106 -6.86 -2.03 -12.32
C ARG A 106 -5.40 -1.83 -11.89
N GLY A 107 -5.01 -2.40 -10.75
CA GLY A 107 -3.73 -2.16 -10.12
C GLY A 107 -3.66 -0.75 -9.51
N TRP A 108 -2.60 -0.49 -8.75
CA TRP A 108 -2.32 0.82 -8.18
C TRP A 108 -0.88 1.21 -8.50
N ARG A 109 -0.67 2.48 -8.82
CA ARG A 109 0.62 3.11 -9.08
C ARG A 109 0.68 4.41 -8.31
N VAL A 110 1.81 4.66 -7.68
CA VAL A 110 2.12 5.99 -7.14
C VAL A 110 2.69 6.83 -8.27
N SER A 111 2.04 7.95 -8.60
CA SER A 111 2.52 8.89 -9.62
C SER A 111 3.26 10.10 -9.01
N ASP A 112 3.07 10.35 -7.72
CA ASP A 112 3.75 11.43 -6.98
C ASP A 112 3.89 11.09 -5.49
N VAL A 113 4.98 11.55 -4.86
CA VAL A 113 5.35 11.29 -3.46
C VAL A 113 5.69 12.60 -2.76
N ARG A 114 5.04 12.86 -1.63
CA ARG A 114 5.13 14.10 -0.83
C ARG A 114 5.34 13.76 0.65
N LEU A 115 6.39 13.00 0.93
CA LEU A 115 6.76 12.64 2.30
C LEU A 115 7.44 13.82 3.01
N PRO A 116 7.19 14.01 4.31
CA PRO A 116 7.89 15.03 5.09
C PRO A 116 9.40 14.77 5.12
N LYS A 117 10.20 15.81 5.32
CA LYS A 117 11.65 15.65 5.46
C LYS A 117 11.99 15.13 6.85
N LEU A 118 12.81 14.09 6.93
CA LEU A 118 13.36 13.61 8.19
C LEU A 118 14.51 14.51 8.62
N THR A 119 14.53 14.94 9.87
CA THR A 119 15.71 15.57 10.47
C THR A 119 16.64 14.47 10.98
N GLY A 120 17.96 14.63 10.78
CA GLY A 120 18.94 13.60 11.14
C GLY A 120 19.12 13.34 12.65
N SER A 121 18.37 14.05 13.50
CA SER A 121 18.44 13.94 14.96
C SER A 121 17.40 12.99 15.58
N HIS A 122 16.48 12.44 14.77
CA HIS A 122 15.41 11.58 15.26
C HIS A 122 15.72 10.10 14.98
N ASP A 123 15.61 9.25 16.00
CA ASP A 123 15.70 7.80 15.84
C ASP A 123 14.41 7.27 15.17
N ALA A 124 14.48 7.02 13.87
CA ALA A 124 13.34 6.53 13.08
C ALA A 124 12.82 5.15 13.52
N SER A 125 13.56 4.40 14.37
CA SER A 125 13.08 3.14 14.93
C SER A 125 12.01 3.33 16.01
N VAL A 126 11.94 4.53 16.62
CA VAL A 126 10.89 4.91 17.56
C VAL A 126 9.68 5.43 16.76
N ILE A 127 8.77 4.52 16.43
CA ILE A 127 7.61 4.83 15.59
C ILE A 127 6.57 5.72 16.31
N ALA A 128 6.34 5.43 17.59
CA ALA A 128 5.53 6.26 18.48
C ALA A 128 6.20 6.28 19.86
N PRO A 129 6.38 7.46 20.48
CA PRO A 129 6.96 7.55 21.81
C PRO A 129 6.00 6.98 22.85
N ALA A 130 6.56 6.44 23.94
CA ALA A 130 5.77 6.13 25.13
C ALA A 130 5.40 7.43 25.86
N GLU A 131 4.16 7.53 26.30
CA GLU A 131 3.65 8.67 27.08
C GLU A 131 3.60 8.30 28.57
N VAL A 132 4.10 9.19 29.44
CA VAL A 132 4.15 8.99 30.89
C VAL A 132 3.59 10.23 31.57
N GLU A 133 2.51 10.06 32.35
CA GLU A 133 1.91 11.12 33.18
C GLU A 133 2.55 11.14 34.58
N LEU A 134 2.64 12.34 35.19
CA LEU A 134 3.24 12.58 36.53
C LEU A 134 2.19 13.08 37.52
#